data_AF-A0A1D5A957-F1
#
_entry.id   AF-A0A1D5A957-F1
#
_cell.length_a   1.000
_cell.length_b   1.000
_cell.length_c   1.000
_cell.angle_alpha   90.00
_cell.angle_beta   90.00
_cell.angle_gamma   90.00
#
_symmetry.space_group_name_H-M   'P 1'
#
loop_
_entity.id
_entity.type
_entity.pdbx_description
1 polymer ?
#
loop_
_entity_poly.entity_id
_entity_poly.type
_entity_poly.pdbx_seq_one_letter_code
_entity_poly.pdbx_strand_id
1 'polypeptide(L)'
;MNKIYNKHILRNSLIPIITFLGADIVSILGGAVITETIFSYNGIGKLFLESVIGQDYPLMMALTLFFSFLGLLGNLISDITYGFIDPRIRSN
;
A
#
# COMPACT_ATOMS: atom_id res chain seq x y z
N MET A 1 3.82 -23.65 26.25
CA MET A 1 2.97 -22.52 25.81
C MET A 1 3.65 -21.60 24.77
N ASN A 2 4.80 -20.96 25.05
CA ASN A 2 5.41 -19.94 24.16
C ASN A 2 5.74 -20.40 22.72
N LYS A 3 6.02 -21.69 22.51
CA LYS A 3 6.35 -22.24 21.17
C LYS A 3 5.16 -22.27 20.21
N ILE A 4 3.92 -22.28 20.72
CA ILE A 4 2.68 -22.31 19.93
C ILE A 4 2.28 -20.89 19.53
N TYR A 5 2.37 -19.93 20.47
CA TYR A 5 2.10 -18.52 20.19
C TYR A 5 3.05 -17.94 19.11
N ASN A 6 4.37 -18.12 19.26
CA ASN A 6 5.34 -17.53 18.33
C ASN A 6 5.43 -18.22 16.96
N LYS A 7 5.04 -19.50 16.86
CA LYS A 7 5.24 -20.29 15.63
C LYS A 7 3.97 -20.62 14.87
N HIS A 8 2.81 -20.70 15.53
CA HIS A 8 1.54 -21.05 14.89
C HIS A 8 0.57 -19.89 14.82
N ILE A 9 0.37 -19.16 15.92
CA ILE A 9 -0.56 -18.02 15.94
C ILE A 9 0.04 -16.84 15.17
N LEU A 10 1.30 -16.49 15.46
CA LEU A 10 1.98 -15.37 14.79
C LEU A 10 2.03 -15.54 13.26
N ARG A 11 2.29 -16.76 12.79
CA ARG A 11 2.39 -17.06 11.36
C ARG A 11 1.05 -17.00 10.63
N ASN A 12 -0.02 -17.47 11.29
CA ASN A 12 -1.38 -17.46 10.71
C ASN A 12 -2.01 -16.06 10.75
N SER A 13 -1.64 -15.23 11.74
CA SER A 13 -2.10 -13.84 11.84
C SER A 13 -1.32 -12.88 10.93
N LEU A 14 -0.07 -13.19 10.58
CA LEU A 14 0.74 -12.38 9.67
C LEU A 14 0.25 -12.41 8.22
N ILE A 15 -0.34 -13.54 7.78
CA ILE A 15 -0.89 -13.69 6.42
C ILE A 15 -1.84 -12.54 6.03
N PRO A 16 -2.96 -12.29 6.75
CA PRO A 16 -3.85 -11.18 6.40
C PRO A 16 -3.19 -9.81 6.57
N ILE A 17 -2.33 -9.62 7.58
CA ILE A 17 -1.63 -8.33 7.80
C ILE A 17 -0.76 -7.96 6.60
N ILE A 18 -0.04 -8.92 6.04
CA ILE A 18 0.84 -8.70 4.89
C ILE A 18 0.02 -8.39 3.64
N THR A 19 -1.08 -9.13 3.41
CA THR A 19 -1.97 -8.89 2.27
C THR A 19 -2.63 -7.51 2.33
N PHE A 20 -3.04 -7.06 3.53
CA PHE A 20 -3.65 -5.73 3.69
C PHE A 20 -2.63 -4.59 3.64
N LEU A 21 -1.36 -4.82 4.01
CA LEU A 21 -0.32 -3.79 3.97
C LEU A 21 -0.15 -3.15 2.58
N GLY A 22 -0.26 -3.93 1.50
CA GLY A 22 -0.21 -3.39 0.14
C GLY A 22 -1.37 -2.44 -0.18
N ALA A 23 -2.58 -2.78 0.28
CA ALA A 23 -3.77 -1.95 0.12
C ALA A 23 -3.75 -0.72 1.05
N ASP A 24 -3.22 -0.86 2.26
CA ASP A 24 -3.12 0.21 3.25
C ASP A 24 -2.21 1.34 2.76
N ILE A 25 -1.12 1.04 2.05
CA ILE A 25 -0.25 2.06 1.44
C ILE A 25 -1.04 2.96 0.49
N VAL A 26 -1.88 2.37 -0.37
CA VAL A 26 -2.73 3.13 -1.31
C VAL A 26 -3.81 3.90 -0.56
N SER A 27 -4.39 3.30 0.49
CA SER A 27 -5.38 3.94 1.35
C SER A 27 -4.83 5.18 2.06
N ILE A 28 -3.60 5.09 2.59
CA ILE A 28 -2.92 6.21 3.25
C ILE A 28 -2.66 7.35 2.27
N LEU A 29 -2.25 7.05 1.02
CA LEU A 29 -2.10 8.06 -0.01
C LEU A 29 -3.43 8.78 -0.31
N GLY A 30 -4.54 8.05 -0.37
CA GLY A 30 -5.88 8.63 -0.52
C GLY A 30 -6.28 9.52 0.66
N GLY A 31 -6.00 9.10 1.90
CA GLY A 31 -6.19 9.93 3.10
C GLY A 31 -5.29 11.16 3.13
N ALA A 32 -4.06 11.04 2.61
CA ALA A 32 -3.11 12.14 2.53
C ALA A 32 -3.66 13.30 1.67
N VAL A 33 -4.35 13.01 0.56
CA VAL A 33 -5.03 14.03 -0.27
C VAL A 33 -5.94 14.93 0.57
N ILE A 34 -6.74 14.33 1.46
CA ILE A 34 -7.68 15.06 2.31
C ILE A 34 -6.92 15.94 3.30
N THR A 35 -5.89 15.39 3.96
CA THR A 35 -5.08 16.16 4.91
C THR A 35 -4.31 17.29 4.24
N GLU A 36 -3.75 17.08 3.04
CA GLU A 36 -3.04 18.09 2.27
C GLU A 36 -3.97 19.23 1.85
N THR A 37 -5.22 18.90 1.49
CA THR A 37 -6.25 19.89 1.11
C THR A 37 -6.68 20.72 2.31
N ILE A 38 -6.97 20.09 3.46
CA ILE A 38 -7.44 20.79 4.67
C ILE A 38 -6.34 21.68 5.25
N PHE A 39 -5.12 21.18 5.34
CA PHE A 39 -3.98 21.92 5.91
C PHE A 39 -3.27 22.82 4.90
N SER A 40 -3.76 22.92 3.65
CA SER A 40 -3.11 23.67 2.56
C SER A 40 -1.64 23.31 2.36
N TYR A 41 -1.28 22.05 2.63
CA TYR A 41 0.08 21.55 2.43
C TYR A 41 0.27 21.18 0.96
N ASN A 42 1.34 21.69 0.34
CA ASN A 42 1.63 21.43 -1.07
C ASN A 42 2.28 20.05 -1.24
N GLY A 43 1.45 19.02 -1.32
CA GLY A 43 1.87 17.64 -1.61
C GLY A 43 1.34 17.10 -2.93
N ILE A 44 1.70 15.84 -3.21
CA ILE A 44 1.40 15.16 -4.48
C ILE A 44 -0.10 14.80 -4.55
N GLY A 45 -0.75 14.58 -3.41
CA GLY A 45 -2.17 14.29 -3.34
C GLY A 45 -3.04 15.50 -3.70
N LYS A 46 -2.69 16.68 -3.17
CA LYS A 46 -3.31 17.96 -3.54
C LYS A 46 -3.07 18.29 -5.02
N LEU A 47 -1.86 18.05 -5.53
CA LEU A 47 -1.54 18.22 -6.95
C LEU A 47 -2.43 17.35 -7.85
N PHE A 48 -2.69 16.11 -7.45
CA PHE A 48 -3.61 15.23 -8.17
C PHE A 48 -5.04 15.80 -8.20
N LEU A 49 -5.55 16.28 -7.06
CA LEU A 49 -6.86 16.91 -6.98
C LEU A 49 -6.95 18.17 -7.87
N GLU A 50 -5.93 19.01 -7.83
CA GLU A 50 -5.82 20.22 -8.68
C GLU A 50 -5.78 19.85 -10.17
N SER A 51 -5.10 18.77 -10.55
CA SER A 51 -5.05 18.26 -11.92
C SER A 51 -6.44 17.83 -12.41
N VAL A 52 -7.22 17.18 -11.54
CA VAL A 52 -8.60 16.74 -11.83
C VAL A 52 -9.52 17.95 -12.00
N ILE A 53 -9.44 18.93 -11.12
CA ILE A 53 -10.27 20.14 -11.16
C ILE A 53 -9.89 21.03 -12.36
N GLY A 54 -8.59 21.18 -12.60
CA GLY A 54 -8.04 21.96 -13.71
C GLY A 54 -8.12 21.27 -15.08
N GLN A 55 -8.65 20.04 -15.14
CA GLN A 55 -8.74 19.21 -16.34
C GLN A 55 -7.38 19.02 -17.05
N ASP A 56 -6.30 18.99 -16.28
CA ASP A 56 -4.96 18.69 -16.78
C ASP A 56 -4.81 17.17 -16.93
N TYR A 57 -5.30 16.65 -18.06
CA TYR A 57 -5.28 15.21 -18.35
C TYR A 57 -3.86 14.62 -18.36
N PRO A 58 -2.83 15.25 -18.96
CA PRO A 58 -1.46 14.75 -18.89
C PRO A 58 -0.96 14.58 -17.44
N LEU A 59 -1.15 15.60 -16.60
CA LEU A 59 -0.68 15.56 -15.21
C LEU A 59 -1.46 14.53 -14.39
N MET A 60 -2.79 14.47 -14.55
CA MET A 60 -3.65 13.48 -13.93
C MET A 60 -3.23 12.05 -14.30
N MET A 61 -2.96 11.78 -15.59
CA MET A 61 -2.52 10.46 -16.05
C MET A 61 -1.14 10.09 -15.50
N ALA A 62 -0.18 11.02 -15.49
CA ALA A 62 1.15 10.78 -14.93
C ALA A 62 1.09 10.41 -13.45
N LEU A 63 0.31 11.14 -12.66
CA LEU A 63 0.11 10.87 -11.24
C LEU A 63 -0.64 9.57 -11.00
N THR A 64 -1.65 9.25 -11.82
CA THR A 64 -2.38 7.98 -11.74
C THR A 64 -1.46 6.79 -11.99
N LEU A 65 -0.60 6.87 -13.02
CA LEU A 65 0.39 5.84 -13.31
C LEU A 65 1.41 5.70 -12.17
N PHE A 66 1.86 6.82 -11.61
CA PHE A 66 2.78 6.84 -10.48
C PHE A 66 2.19 6.16 -9.23
N PHE A 67 0.95 6.50 -8.84
CA PHE A 67 0.26 5.84 -7.73
C PHE A 67 -0.02 4.36 -8.00
N SER A 68 -0.38 4.01 -9.23
CA SER A 68 -0.57 2.60 -9.63
C SER A 68 0.73 1.82 -9.50
N PHE A 69 1.86 2.39 -9.94
CA PHE A 69 3.18 1.80 -9.78
C PHE A 69 3.56 1.61 -8.30
N LEU A 70 3.32 2.61 -7.45
CA LEU A 70 3.53 2.48 -6.00
C LEU A 70 2.64 1.38 -5.38
N GLY A 71 1.38 1.28 -5.82
CA GLY A 71 0.48 0.21 -5.39
C GLY A 71 0.97 -1.17 -5.81
N LEU A 72 1.48 -1.32 -7.03
CA LEU A 72 2.11 -2.56 -7.50
C LEU A 72 3.37 -2.89 -6.70
N LEU A 73 4.21 -1.90 -6.39
CA LEU A 73 5.36 -2.09 -5.50
C LEU A 73 4.94 -2.54 -4.10
N GLY A 74 3.89 -1.94 -3.53
CA GLY A 74 3.34 -2.35 -2.24
C GLY A 74 2.84 -3.79 -2.24
N ASN A 75 2.13 -4.19 -3.30
CA ASN A 75 1.69 -5.58 -3.49
C ASN A 75 2.88 -6.53 -3.66
N LEU A 76 3.90 -6.15 -4.44
CA LEU A 76 5.11 -6.97 -4.63
C LEU A 76 5.86 -7.16 -3.31
N ILE A 77 5.97 -6.10 -2.49
CA ILE A 77 6.56 -6.18 -1.14
C ILE A 77 5.75 -7.13 -0.26
N SER A 78 4.41 -7.06 -0.32
CA SER A 78 3.52 -7.99 0.35
C SER A 78 3.81 -9.44 -0.08
N ASP A 79 3.87 -9.71 -1.38
CA ASP A 79 4.09 -11.05 -1.91
C ASP A 79 5.48 -11.62 -1.53
N ILE A 80 6.52 -10.79 -1.58
CA ILE A 80 7.87 -11.17 -1.13
C ILE A 80 7.85 -11.50 0.36
N THR A 81 7.25 -10.64 1.16
CA THR A 81 7.14 -10.81 2.62
C THR A 81 6.34 -12.07 2.97
N TYR A 82 5.31 -12.39 2.18
CA TYR A 82 4.55 -13.62 2.26
C TYR A 82 5.44 -14.85 2.02
N GLY A 83 6.26 -14.83 0.96
CA GLY A 83 7.21 -15.89 0.65
C GLY A 83 8.30 -16.10 1.71
N PHE A 84 8.70 -15.03 2.42
CA PHE A 84 9.63 -15.13 3.55
C PHE A 84 8.97 -15.71 4.81
N ILE A 85 7.71 -15.37 5.07
CA ILE A 85 7.01 -15.76 6.30
C ILE A 85 6.43 -17.16 6.19
N ASP A 86 6.05 -17.63 5.00
CA ASP A 86 5.48 -18.98 4.80
C ASP A 86 6.46 -19.99 4.14
N PRO A 87 7.14 -20.86 4.91
CA PRO A 87 8.05 -21.88 4.42
C PRO A 87 7.31 -23.14 3.97
N ARG A 88 5.98 -23.19 4.01
CA ARG A 88 5.21 -24.29 3.41
C ARG A 88 5.39 -24.35 1.89
N ILE A 89 5.68 -23.22 1.25
CA ILE A 89 5.97 -23.12 -0.18
C ILE A 89 7.34 -23.77 -0.53
N ARG A 90 8.20 -24.06 0.47
CA ARG A 90 9.52 -24.69 0.27
C ARG A 90 9.55 -26.20 0.53
N SER A 91 8.42 -26.84 0.84
CA SER A 91 8.37 -28.27 1.23
C SER A 91 7.56 -29.17 0.30
N ASN A 92 7.27 -28.76 -0.93
CA ASN A 92 6.91 -29.66 -2.02
C ASN A 92 7.62 -29.25 -3.30
#